data_AF-C4Y7S7-F1
#
_entry.id   AF-C4Y7S7-F1
#
_cell.length_a   1.000
_cell.length_b   1.000
_cell.length_c   1.000
_cell.angle_alpha   90.00
_cell.angle_beta   90.00
_cell.angle_gamma   90.00
#
_symmetry.space_group_name_H-M   'P 1'
#
loop_
_entity.id
_entity.type
_entity.pdbx_description
1 polymer ?
#
loop_
_entity_poly.entity_id
_entity_poly.type
_entity_poly.pdbx_seq_one_letter_code
_entity_poly.pdbx_strand_id
1 'polypeptide(L)'
;MPLQPVELASLRPFPLPKSLKNLPAQFLADFSRSYELVQGFVEELPKYRETQAQIVDVANQQIELVNEIVQILEEYEAKSAHISRQLKTMEELYREFLNLETYQYQSLSSNFNQNFLRTKFGRLAEASDKESVSLVRNKKSLAESDLASFLSEFKQKRKEYHLRKEKLNRWEEDRVSGFI
;
A
#
# COMPACT_ATOMS: atom_id res chain seq x y z
N MET A 1 30.71 20.35 24.71
CA MET A 1 31.78 21.37 24.62
C MET A 1 33.01 20.73 23.99
N PRO A 2 33.82 21.44 23.20
CA PRO A 2 35.05 20.88 22.67
C PRO A 2 36.01 20.55 23.83
N LEU A 3 36.51 19.31 23.86
CA LEU A 3 37.55 18.90 24.78
C LEU A 3 38.83 19.70 24.47
N GLN A 4 39.34 20.43 25.46
CA GLN A 4 40.60 21.14 25.32
C GLN A 4 41.75 20.24 25.77
N PRO A 5 42.89 20.24 25.05
CA PRO A 5 44.05 19.47 25.45
C PRO A 5 44.58 19.94 26.81
N VAL A 6 45.06 18.97 27.62
CA VAL A 6 45.64 19.27 28.93
C VAL A 6 46.95 20.02 28.73
N GLU A 7 46.96 21.30 29.10
CA GLU A 7 48.18 22.11 29.11
C GLU A 7 48.95 21.94 30.43
N LEU A 8 50.28 21.96 30.36
CA LEU A 8 51.16 21.88 31.54
C LEU A 8 50.83 22.93 32.60
N ALA A 9 50.42 24.14 32.19
CA ALA A 9 50.04 25.22 33.10
C ALA A 9 48.75 24.91 33.90
N SER A 10 47.87 24.08 33.34
CA SER A 10 46.58 23.71 33.95
C SER A 10 46.71 22.61 35.02
N LEU A 11 47.77 21.80 34.94
CA LEU A 11 48.00 20.65 35.81
C LEU A 11 48.29 21.03 37.28
N ARG A 12 48.75 22.27 37.52
CA ARG A 12 49.09 22.81 38.85
C ARG A 12 49.81 21.78 39.75
N PRO A 13 51.01 21.31 39.36
CA PRO A 13 51.72 20.23 40.05
C PRO A 13 52.27 20.61 41.44
N PHE A 14 52.13 21.88 41.84
CA PHE A 14 52.62 22.40 43.12
C PHE A 14 51.45 22.85 44.01
N PRO A 15 51.57 22.69 45.35
CA PRO A 15 52.74 22.18 46.07
C PRO A 15 52.90 20.66 45.94
N LEU A 16 54.17 20.20 45.91
CA LEU A 16 54.46 18.77 45.84
C LEU A 16 53.86 18.04 47.06
N PRO A 17 53.33 16.81 46.86
CA PRO A 17 52.90 15.95 47.96
C PRO A 17 53.98 15.81 49.02
N LYS A 18 53.56 15.69 50.29
CA LYS A 18 54.48 15.56 51.43
C LYS A 18 55.44 14.37 51.27
N SER A 19 54.99 13.29 50.64
CA SER A 19 55.79 12.11 50.28
C SER A 19 56.96 12.46 49.36
N LEU A 20 56.74 13.29 48.33
CA LEU A 20 57.80 13.73 47.41
C LEU A 20 58.67 14.84 48.01
N LYS A 21 58.08 15.72 48.83
CA LYS A 21 58.78 16.84 49.46
C LYS A 21 59.81 16.41 50.53
N ASN A 22 59.58 15.25 51.16
CA ASN A 22 60.44 14.73 52.23
C ASN A 22 61.50 13.73 51.75
N LEU A 23 61.57 13.43 50.45
CA LEU A 23 62.57 12.51 49.89
C LEU A 23 63.98 13.12 49.93
N PRO A 24 65.01 12.34 50.25
CA PRO A 24 66.40 12.76 50.08
C PRO A 24 66.70 13.16 48.62
N ALA A 25 67.59 14.13 48.42
CA ALA A 25 67.88 14.72 47.11
C ALA A 25 68.25 13.69 46.02
N GLN A 26 68.95 12.61 46.39
CA GLN A 26 69.28 11.50 45.49
C GLN A 26 68.03 10.81 44.92
N PHE A 27 67.02 10.53 45.74
CA PHE A 27 65.79 9.88 45.30
C PHE A 27 64.85 10.82 44.54
N LEU A 28 64.90 12.13 44.83
CA LEU A 28 64.23 13.14 44.01
C LEU A 28 64.84 13.24 42.60
N ALA A 29 66.17 13.14 42.50
CA ALA A 29 66.86 13.11 41.22
C ALA A 29 66.47 11.84 40.43
N ASP A 30 66.43 10.68 41.08
CA ASP A 30 66.00 9.43 40.45
C ASP A 30 64.52 9.46 40.02
N PHE A 31 63.64 10.03 40.86
CA PHE A 31 62.24 10.27 40.52
C PHE A 31 62.09 11.12 39.27
N SER A 32 62.80 12.25 39.19
CA SER A 32 62.73 13.16 38.02
C SER A 32 63.29 12.56 36.72
N ARG A 33 64.15 11.54 36.84
CA ARG A 33 64.76 10.83 35.70
C ARG A 33 63.94 9.64 35.24
N SER A 34 63.04 9.13 36.09
CA SER A 34 62.17 8.03 35.74
C SER A 34 60.87 8.55 35.12
N TYR A 35 60.73 8.30 33.81
CA TYR A 35 59.53 8.67 33.06
C TYR A 35 58.25 8.08 33.69
N GLU A 36 58.29 6.80 34.08
CA GLU A 36 57.15 6.08 34.65
C GLU A 36 56.67 6.71 35.98
N LEU A 37 57.62 7.14 36.82
CA LEU A 37 57.30 7.76 38.11
C LEU A 37 56.70 9.17 37.93
N VAL A 38 57.25 9.94 36.99
CA VAL A 38 56.71 11.27 36.65
C VAL A 38 55.35 11.14 36.00
N GLN A 39 55.16 10.17 35.10
CA GLN A 39 53.87 9.88 34.47
C GLN A 39 52.82 9.53 35.53
N GLY A 40 53.12 8.58 36.42
CA GLY A 40 52.19 8.21 37.50
C GLY A 40 51.82 9.39 38.38
N PHE A 41 52.78 10.26 38.72
CA PHE A 41 52.49 11.48 39.47
C PHE A 41 51.58 12.45 38.71
N VAL A 42 51.79 12.64 37.41
CA VAL A 42 50.92 13.50 36.57
C VAL A 42 49.51 12.93 36.48
N GLU A 43 49.37 11.60 36.36
CA GLU A 43 48.08 10.91 36.34
C GLU A 43 47.31 11.01 37.68
N GLU A 44 48.03 11.19 38.79
CA GLU A 44 47.42 11.46 40.09
C GLU A 44 46.93 12.90 40.27
N LEU A 45 47.35 13.85 39.41
CA LEU A 45 46.96 15.24 39.55
C LEU A 45 45.45 15.41 39.34
N PRO A 46 44.75 16.19 40.20
CA PRO A 46 43.31 16.36 40.12
C PRO A 46 42.80 16.80 38.75
N LYS A 47 43.54 17.70 38.08
CA LYS A 47 43.15 18.22 36.76
C LYS A 47 43.26 17.16 35.67
N TYR A 48 44.25 16.27 35.74
CA TYR A 48 44.39 15.16 34.81
C TYR A 48 43.19 14.22 34.93
N ARG A 49 42.87 13.80 36.17
CA ARG A 49 41.72 12.93 36.44
C ARG A 49 40.38 13.54 36.04
N GLU A 50 40.19 14.83 36.31
CA GLU A 50 38.98 15.55 35.89
C GLU A 50 38.84 15.54 34.36
N THR A 51 39.93 15.81 33.63
CA THR A 51 39.91 15.81 32.17
C THR A 51 39.69 14.41 31.61
N GLN A 52 40.31 13.39 32.21
CA GLN A 52 40.09 11.99 31.84
C GLN A 52 38.61 11.60 32.03
N ALA A 53 38.01 11.96 33.17
CA ALA A 53 36.58 11.72 33.42
C ALA A 53 35.70 12.43 32.39
N GLN A 54 36.00 13.70 32.04
CA GLN A 54 35.28 14.43 31.00
C GLN A 54 35.40 13.77 29.62
N ILE A 55 36.57 13.24 29.25
CA ILE A 55 36.75 12.51 27.99
C ILE A 55 35.87 11.26 27.96
N VAL A 56 35.86 10.49 29.06
CA VAL A 56 35.03 9.29 29.19
C VAL A 56 33.55 9.64 29.10
N ASP A 57 33.10 10.70 29.78
CA ASP A 57 31.70 11.16 29.73
C ASP A 57 31.29 11.59 28.32
N VAL A 58 32.15 12.34 27.62
CA VAL A 58 31.90 12.74 26.22
C VAL A 58 31.84 11.51 25.30
N ALA A 59 32.73 10.53 25.50
CA ALA A 59 32.70 9.29 24.73
C ALA A 59 31.41 8.50 24.97
N ASN A 60 30.96 8.40 26.22
CA ASN A 60 29.69 7.75 26.56
C ASN A 60 28.49 8.46 25.93
N GLN A 61 28.45 9.80 25.98
CA GLN A 61 27.40 10.58 25.30
C GLN A 61 27.40 10.37 23.78
N GLN A 62 28.58 10.26 23.17
CA GLN A 62 28.69 9.94 21.73
C GLN A 62 28.19 8.53 21.43
N ILE A 63 28.50 7.54 22.28
CA ILE A 63 27.99 6.18 22.12
C ILE A 63 26.46 6.16 22.23
N GLU A 64 25.88 6.86 23.19
CA GLU A 64 24.42 6.99 23.34
C GLU A 64 23.79 7.60 22.09
N LEU A 65 24.33 8.72 21.60
CA LEU A 65 23.85 9.36 20.36
C LEU A 65 23.95 8.44 19.14
N VAL A 66 25.05 7.69 19.01
CA VAL A 66 25.19 6.72 17.91
C VAL A 66 24.15 5.61 18.02
N ASN A 67 23.88 5.10 19.22
CA ASN A 67 22.85 4.09 19.45
C ASN A 67 21.45 4.62 19.13
N GLU A 68 21.13 5.86 19.50
CA GLU A 68 19.86 6.51 19.13
C GLU A 68 19.73 6.64 17.60
N ILE A 69 20.80 7.05 16.91
CA ILE A 69 20.81 7.15 15.44
C ILE A 69 20.57 5.77 14.81
N VAL A 70 21.20 4.71 15.33
CA VAL A 70 20.98 3.34 14.86
C VAL A 70 19.52 2.93 15.01
N GLN A 71 18.90 3.17 16.17
CA GLN A 71 17.48 2.88 16.38
C GLN A 71 16.58 3.62 15.39
N ILE A 72 16.85 4.90 15.15
CA ILE A 72 16.08 5.70 14.17
C ILE A 72 16.21 5.11 12.76
N LEU A 73 17.41 4.65 12.37
CA LEU A 73 17.64 4.02 11.08
C LEU A 73 16.89 2.70 10.94
N GLU A 74 16.89 1.86 11.97
CA GLU A 74 16.12 0.60 12.01
C GLU A 74 14.61 0.85 11.89
N GLU A 75 14.08 1.84 12.62
CA GLU A 75 12.68 2.25 12.51
C GLU A 75 12.34 2.76 11.11
N TYR A 76 13.22 3.55 10.51
CA TYR A 76 13.04 4.08 9.16
C TYR A 76 13.00 2.95 8.12
N GLU A 77 13.91 1.99 8.21
CA GLU A 77 13.93 0.82 7.32
C GLU A 77 12.65 -0.03 7.47
N ALA A 78 12.21 -0.28 8.71
CA ALA A 78 10.98 -1.00 8.98
C ALA A 78 9.74 -0.28 8.39
N LYS A 79 9.66 1.04 8.54
CA LYS A 79 8.58 1.86 7.96
C LYS A 79 8.63 1.86 6.43
N SER A 80 9.82 2.00 5.84
CA SER A 80 10.01 1.92 4.38
C SER A 80 9.55 0.57 3.82
N ALA A 81 9.91 -0.53 4.48
CA ALA A 81 9.46 -1.87 4.12
C ALA A 81 7.95 -2.05 4.28
N HIS A 82 7.33 -1.42 5.27
CA HIS A 82 5.88 -1.41 5.43
C HIS A 82 5.20 -0.64 4.28
N ILE A 83 5.65 0.57 3.97
CA ILE A 83 5.10 1.40 2.89
C ILE A 83 5.21 0.66 1.55
N SER A 84 6.37 0.05 1.28
CA SER A 84 6.59 -0.73 0.07
C SER A 84 5.62 -1.91 -0.07
N ARG A 85 5.27 -2.58 1.04
CA ARG A 85 4.26 -3.64 1.04
C ARG A 85 2.87 -3.10 0.74
N GLN A 86 2.48 -1.98 1.35
CA GLN A 86 1.18 -1.35 1.09
C GLN A 86 1.03 -0.88 -0.36
N LEU A 87 2.08 -0.31 -0.95
CA LEU A 87 2.08 0.08 -2.36
C LEU A 87 1.82 -1.11 -3.29
N LYS A 88 2.49 -2.25 -3.05
CA LYS A 88 2.24 -3.48 -3.82
C LYS A 88 0.80 -3.94 -3.73
N THR A 89 0.24 -3.97 -2.53
CA THR A 89 -1.19 -4.33 -2.34
C THR A 89 -2.12 -3.34 -3.06
N MET A 90 -1.81 -2.05 -3.04
CA MET A 90 -2.61 -1.04 -3.75
C MET A 90 -2.54 -1.23 -5.26
N GLU A 91 -1.38 -1.55 -5.82
CA GLU A 91 -1.23 -1.87 -7.25
C GLU A 91 -2.02 -3.12 -7.65
N GLU A 92 -2.01 -4.16 -6.83
CA GLU A 92 -2.79 -5.39 -7.05
C GLU A 92 -4.30 -5.10 -7.07
N LEU A 93 -4.78 -4.38 -6.05
CA LEU A 93 -6.20 -3.98 -5.96
C LEU A 93 -6.60 -3.08 -7.13
N TYR A 94 -5.73 -2.17 -7.56
CA TYR A 94 -6.01 -1.31 -8.70
C TYR A 94 -6.13 -2.09 -10.01
N ARG A 95 -5.28 -3.10 -10.22
CA ARG A 95 -5.40 -4.00 -11.38
C ARG A 95 -6.70 -4.80 -11.33
N GLU A 96 -7.08 -5.30 -10.14
CA GLU A 96 -8.35 -5.99 -9.96
C GLU A 96 -9.54 -5.08 -10.26
N PHE A 97 -9.51 -3.84 -9.76
CA PHE A 97 -10.52 -2.83 -10.05
C PHE A 97 -10.68 -2.60 -11.55
N LEU A 98 -9.58 -2.38 -12.29
CA LEU A 98 -9.63 -2.19 -13.74
C LEU A 98 -10.21 -3.41 -14.47
N ASN A 99 -9.88 -4.62 -14.01
CA ASN A 99 -10.44 -5.85 -14.58
C ASN A 99 -11.96 -5.93 -14.34
N LEU A 100 -12.42 -5.63 -13.13
CA LEU A 100 -13.83 -5.61 -12.78
C LEU A 100 -14.60 -4.53 -13.55
N GLU A 101 -14.02 -3.34 -13.67
CA GLU A 101 -14.58 -2.25 -14.47
C GLU A 101 -14.70 -2.66 -15.94
N THR A 102 -13.65 -3.28 -16.50
CA THR A 102 -13.68 -3.81 -17.87
C THR A 102 -14.77 -4.86 -18.04
N TYR A 103 -14.88 -5.80 -17.10
CA TYR A 103 -15.93 -6.82 -17.11
C TYR A 103 -17.33 -6.21 -17.02
N GLN A 104 -17.51 -5.19 -16.21
CA GLN A 104 -18.76 -4.44 -16.09
C GLN A 104 -19.12 -3.80 -17.43
N TYR A 105 -18.20 -3.08 -18.07
CA TYR A 105 -18.46 -2.46 -19.38
C TYR A 105 -18.74 -3.50 -20.46
N GLN A 106 -18.03 -4.63 -20.46
CA GLN A 106 -18.31 -5.74 -21.39
C GLN A 106 -19.71 -6.32 -21.15
N SER A 107 -20.10 -6.53 -19.89
CA SER A 107 -21.42 -7.07 -19.53
C SER A 107 -22.54 -6.11 -19.91
N LEU A 108 -22.37 -4.81 -19.66
CA LEU A 108 -23.32 -3.76 -20.03
C LEU A 108 -23.43 -3.61 -21.55
N SER A 109 -22.32 -3.59 -22.26
CA SER A 109 -22.33 -3.45 -23.72
C SER A 109 -22.90 -4.69 -24.43
N SER A 110 -22.61 -5.89 -23.94
CA SER A 110 -23.10 -7.14 -24.53
C SER A 110 -24.56 -7.44 -24.20
N ASN A 111 -25.06 -7.06 -23.01
CA ASN A 111 -26.41 -7.45 -22.58
C ASN A 111 -27.40 -6.28 -22.49
N PHE A 112 -26.93 -5.07 -22.22
CA PHE A 112 -27.78 -3.92 -21.88
C PHE A 112 -27.66 -2.75 -22.86
N ASN A 113 -26.89 -2.89 -23.92
CA ASN A 113 -26.88 -1.93 -25.02
C ASN A 113 -28.26 -1.88 -25.68
N GLN A 114 -28.88 -0.69 -25.76
CA GLN A 114 -30.20 -0.51 -26.35
C GLN A 114 -30.31 -1.08 -27.76
N ASN A 115 -29.28 -0.93 -28.60
CA ASN A 115 -29.28 -1.45 -29.97
C ASN A 115 -29.26 -2.99 -29.96
N PHE A 116 -28.49 -3.60 -29.06
CA PHE A 116 -28.45 -5.05 -28.91
C PHE A 116 -29.79 -5.60 -28.40
N LEU A 117 -30.36 -4.96 -27.37
CA LEU A 117 -31.67 -5.32 -26.81
C LEU A 117 -32.79 -5.15 -27.86
N ARG A 118 -32.78 -4.06 -28.64
CA ARG A 118 -33.73 -3.82 -29.74
C ARG A 118 -33.60 -4.90 -30.81
N THR A 119 -32.37 -5.27 -31.19
CA THR A 119 -32.10 -6.36 -32.13
C THR A 119 -32.60 -7.72 -31.60
N LYS A 120 -32.32 -8.03 -30.34
CA LYS A 120 -32.79 -9.27 -29.68
C LYS A 120 -34.32 -9.33 -29.63
N PHE A 121 -34.97 -8.21 -29.30
CA PHE A 121 -36.41 -8.09 -29.26
C PHE A 121 -37.04 -8.20 -30.66
N GLY A 122 -36.41 -7.61 -31.68
CA GLY A 122 -36.79 -7.78 -33.09
C GLY A 122 -36.77 -9.24 -33.52
N ARG A 123 -35.70 -9.98 -33.20
CA ARG A 123 -35.63 -11.43 -33.47
C ARG A 123 -36.72 -12.23 -32.76
N LEU A 124 -37.12 -11.85 -31.54
CA LEU A 124 -38.24 -12.47 -30.82
C LEU A 124 -39.58 -12.20 -31.50
N ALA A 125 -39.81 -10.99 -32.02
CA ALA A 125 -41.00 -10.66 -32.80
C ALA A 125 -41.05 -11.49 -34.10
N GLU A 126 -39.93 -11.58 -34.83
CA GLU A 126 -39.83 -12.43 -36.04
C GLU A 126 -40.04 -13.91 -35.75
N ALA A 127 -39.49 -14.43 -34.65
CA ALA A 127 -39.71 -15.81 -34.23
C ALA A 127 -41.19 -16.08 -33.94
N SER A 128 -41.89 -15.13 -33.30
CA SER A 128 -43.34 -15.24 -33.03
C SER A 128 -44.16 -15.26 -34.31
N ASP A 129 -43.76 -14.48 -35.32
CA ASP A 129 -44.39 -14.51 -36.65
C ASP A 129 -44.20 -15.87 -37.32
N LYS A 130 -42.95 -16.36 -37.34
CA LYS A 130 -42.60 -17.68 -37.90
C LYS A 130 -43.34 -18.82 -37.21
N GLU A 131 -43.50 -18.77 -35.89
CA GLU A 131 -44.31 -19.73 -35.13
C GLU A 131 -45.78 -19.69 -35.54
N SER A 132 -46.35 -18.50 -35.71
CA SER A 132 -47.75 -18.38 -36.14
C SER A 132 -47.96 -18.90 -37.58
N VAL A 133 -47.00 -18.68 -38.47
CA VAL A 133 -47.03 -19.17 -39.85
C VAL A 133 -46.78 -20.68 -39.93
N SER A 134 -45.87 -21.21 -39.11
CA SER A 134 -45.60 -22.65 -39.06
C SER A 134 -46.79 -23.41 -38.49
N LEU A 135 -47.50 -22.86 -37.50
CA LEU A 135 -48.75 -23.41 -36.98
C LEU A 135 -49.79 -23.64 -38.10
N VAL A 136 -49.96 -22.66 -38.99
CA VAL A 136 -50.87 -22.75 -40.14
C VAL A 136 -50.35 -23.76 -41.18
N ARG A 137 -49.05 -23.77 -41.47
CA ARG A 137 -48.45 -24.67 -42.47
C ARG A 137 -48.47 -26.14 -42.04
N ASN A 138 -48.33 -26.41 -40.75
CA ASN A 138 -48.24 -27.77 -40.21
C ASN A 138 -49.62 -28.43 -40.04
N LYS A 139 -50.72 -27.67 -40.06
CA LYS A 139 -52.09 -28.19 -39.99
C LYS A 139 -52.76 -28.20 -41.37
N LYS A 140 -52.35 -29.12 -42.25
CA LYS A 140 -52.94 -29.33 -43.59
C LYS A 140 -54.25 -30.15 -43.60
N SER A 141 -54.61 -30.78 -42.48
CA SER A 141 -55.86 -31.53 -42.32
C SER A 141 -56.35 -31.34 -40.88
N LEU A 142 -57.42 -30.58 -40.69
CA LEU A 142 -58.04 -30.34 -39.38
C LEU A 142 -59.34 -31.17 -39.32
N ALA A 143 -59.41 -32.08 -38.35
CA ALA A 143 -60.70 -32.59 -37.92
C ALA A 143 -61.50 -31.43 -37.29
N GLU A 144 -62.82 -31.43 -37.46
CA GLU A 144 -63.71 -30.35 -36.99
C GLU A 144 -63.61 -30.12 -35.46
N SER A 145 -63.28 -31.18 -34.71
CA SER A 145 -63.02 -31.15 -33.27
C SER A 145 -61.76 -30.37 -32.86
N ASP A 146 -60.78 -30.25 -33.76
CA ASP A 146 -59.48 -29.61 -33.49
C ASP A 146 -59.40 -28.16 -34.00
N LEU A 147 -60.46 -27.69 -34.66
CA LEU A 147 -60.53 -26.36 -35.24
C LEU A 147 -60.60 -25.28 -34.15
N ALA A 148 -61.42 -25.50 -33.12
CA ALA A 148 -61.59 -24.53 -32.04
C ALA A 148 -60.30 -24.32 -31.23
N SER A 149 -59.57 -25.39 -30.93
CA SER A 149 -58.28 -25.34 -30.22
C SER A 149 -57.20 -24.68 -31.08
N PHE A 150 -57.14 -25.01 -32.36
CA PHE A 150 -56.24 -24.37 -33.32
C PHE A 150 -56.50 -22.86 -33.45
N LEU A 151 -57.76 -22.43 -33.60
CA LEU A 151 -58.10 -21.02 -33.72
C LEU A 151 -57.74 -20.24 -32.45
N SER A 152 -57.92 -20.84 -31.28
CA SER A 152 -57.51 -20.24 -30.01
C SER A 152 -55.99 -20.06 -29.94
N GLU A 153 -55.22 -21.11 -30.26
CA GLU A 153 -53.75 -21.08 -30.26
C GLU A 153 -53.21 -20.07 -31.29
N PHE A 154 -53.74 -20.09 -32.51
CA PHE A 154 -53.36 -19.14 -33.55
C PHE A 154 -53.65 -17.69 -33.14
N LYS A 155 -54.84 -17.42 -32.59
CA LYS A 155 -55.23 -16.09 -32.11
C LYS A 155 -54.30 -15.61 -31.00
N GLN A 156 -53.93 -16.50 -30.07
CA GLN A 156 -52.98 -16.17 -29.00
C GLN A 156 -51.59 -15.84 -29.56
N LYS A 157 -51.06 -16.65 -30.48
CA LYS A 157 -49.76 -16.42 -31.11
C LYS A 157 -49.72 -15.14 -31.94
N ARG A 158 -50.80 -14.83 -32.69
CA ARG A 158 -50.92 -13.56 -33.44
C ARG A 158 -51.04 -12.35 -32.51
N LYS A 159 -51.80 -12.45 -31.42
CA LYS A 159 -51.89 -11.39 -30.41
C LYS A 159 -50.52 -11.08 -29.83
N GLU A 160 -49.74 -12.11 -29.50
CA GLU A 160 -48.39 -11.98 -28.97
C GLU A 160 -47.43 -11.34 -29.99
N TYR A 161 -47.46 -11.79 -31.26
CA TYR A 161 -46.69 -11.16 -32.34
C TYR A 161 -47.00 -9.67 -32.49
N HIS A 162 -48.28 -9.30 -32.60
CA HIS A 162 -48.68 -7.91 -32.80
C HIS A 162 -48.32 -7.03 -31.61
N LEU A 163 -48.46 -7.54 -30.37
CA LEU A 163 -48.01 -6.84 -29.17
C LEU A 163 -46.49 -6.59 -29.19
N ARG A 164 -45.69 -7.60 -29.55
CA ARG A 164 -44.23 -7.46 -29.66
C ARG A 164 -43.84 -6.48 -30.77
N LYS A 165 -44.52 -6.52 -31.91
CA LYS A 165 -44.29 -5.60 -33.04
C LYS A 165 -44.62 -4.15 -32.68
N GLU A 166 -45.75 -3.90 -32.02
CA GLU A 166 -46.12 -2.57 -31.54
C GLU A 166 -45.11 -2.03 -30.54
N LYS A 167 -44.68 -2.86 -29.58
CA LYS A 167 -43.63 -2.48 -28.62
C LYS A 167 -42.30 -2.15 -29.31
N LEU A 168 -41.90 -2.91 -30.32
CA LEU A 168 -40.67 -2.64 -31.09
C LEU A 168 -40.77 -1.31 -31.83
N ASN A 169 -41.88 -1.04 -32.54
CA ASN A 169 -42.09 0.21 -33.27
C ASN A 169 -42.07 1.43 -32.33
N ARG A 170 -42.76 1.34 -31.18
CA ARG A 170 -42.73 2.43 -30.18
C ARG A 170 -41.33 2.69 -29.62
N TRP A 171 -40.54 1.63 -29.51
CA TRP A 171 -39.17 1.73 -29.04
C TRP A 171 -38.24 2.27 -30.14
N GLU A 172 -38.49 2.02 -31.43
CA GLU A 172 -37.79 2.67 -32.54
C GLU A 172 -38.10 4.16 -32.64
N GLU A 173 -39.31 4.58 -32.27
CA GLU A 173 -39.74 5.98 -32.20
C GLU A 173 -39.21 6.70 -30.92
N ASP A 174 -38.43 6.02 -30.07
CA ASP A 174 -37.96 6.50 -28.76
C ASP A 174 -39.09 6.98 -27.82
N ARG A 175 -40.32 6.50 -28.05
CA ARG A 175 -41.51 6.84 -27.24
C ARG A 175 -41.64 6.00 -25.99
N VAL A 176 -40.67 5.12 -25.73
CA VAL A 176 -40.59 4.28 -24.54
C VAL A 176 -39.42 4.77 -23.69
N SER A 177 -39.72 5.62 -22.70
CA SER A 177 -38.72 6.21 -21.79
C SER A 177 -38.32 5.30 -20.62
N GLY A 178 -38.63 4.01 -20.66
CA GLY A 178 -38.34 3.08 -19.58
C GLY A 178 -38.58 1.64 -20.00
N PHE A 179 -37.56 0.80 -19.83
CA PHE A 179 -37.75 -0.65 -19.79
C PHE A 179 -38.42 -0.99 -18.45
N ILE A 180 -39.62 -1.57 -18.50
CA ILE A 180 -40.19 -2.37 -17.40
C ILE A 180 -40.44 -3.76 -17.98
#